data_AF-A0A955F0G7-F1
#
_entry.id   AF-A0A955F0G7-F1
#
_cell.length_a   1.000
_cell.length_b   1.000
_cell.length_c   1.000
_cell.angle_alpha   90.00
_cell.angle_beta   90.00
_cell.angle_gamma   90.00
#
_symmetry.space_group_name_H-M   'P 1'
#
loop_
_entity.id
_entity.type
_entity.pdbx_description
1 polymer ?
#
loop_
_entity_poly.entity_id
_entity_poly.type
_entity_poly.pdbx_seq_one_letter_code
_entity_poly.pdbx_strand_id
1 'polypeptide(L)'
;MVSSTLNSRRPSLAEHLMNGLFLTIVSWVGGVVQAVLQFEPETWPVVHGESDGLLDGLLRQELLVLPYLVVFGLGLGLPSFVILRLMGLRTASALGRGGSLFRSFLAYLVLALIAFGPLSFAAPELEPFRPLHENRFAGVRAAWPLCGPALLFGLVALWRASQALSDWSSAWSRPARGILAVAAGLALGLVVGVPLWMAREPDVQFATSPNLILILVDGLDRSLLAQEGANPTPGLDGFIEESVEFERLVVASTGALESTASIMTGLYPSTHGIRCARPGLEAMRRFAESRPTLAGVLGGEGYDCVL
;
A
#
# COMPACT_ATOMS: atom_id res chain seq x y z
N MET A 1 16.75 -23.36 -68.12
CA MET A 1 15.32 -23.23 -67.75
C MET A 1 15.16 -23.79 -66.35
N VAL A 2 15.08 -22.91 -65.36
CA VAL A 2 14.96 -23.23 -63.93
C VAL A 2 13.48 -23.32 -63.59
N SER A 3 13.01 -24.52 -63.24
CA SER A 3 11.62 -24.76 -62.79
C SER A 3 11.58 -24.68 -61.26
N SER A 4 11.16 -23.53 -60.74
CA SER A 4 10.85 -23.33 -59.32
C SER A 4 9.45 -23.89 -59.00
N THR A 5 9.41 -25.09 -58.43
CA THR A 5 8.19 -25.67 -57.86
C THR A 5 7.91 -25.04 -56.50
N LEU A 6 7.08 -23.99 -56.48
CA LEU A 6 6.50 -23.42 -55.27
C LEU A 6 5.59 -24.45 -54.60
N ASN A 7 6.11 -25.08 -53.55
CA ASN A 7 5.39 -26.00 -52.69
C ASN A 7 4.52 -25.22 -51.71
N SER A 8 3.28 -24.91 -52.08
CA SER A 8 2.30 -24.26 -51.20
C SER A 8 1.81 -25.28 -50.16
N ARG A 9 2.49 -25.33 -49.00
CA ARG A 9 1.99 -26.09 -47.84
C ARG A 9 0.66 -25.47 -47.40
N ARG A 10 -0.43 -26.23 -47.56
CA ARG A 10 -1.71 -25.87 -46.95
C ARG A 10 -1.57 -25.99 -45.43
N PRO A 11 -1.92 -24.95 -44.65
CA PRO A 11 -1.90 -25.01 -43.20
C PRO A 11 -2.75 -26.18 -42.71
N SER A 12 -2.21 -26.93 -41.76
CA SER A 12 -2.87 -28.14 -41.26
C SER A 12 -4.16 -27.79 -40.52
N LEU A 13 -5.11 -28.71 -40.46
CA LEU A 13 -6.36 -28.54 -39.70
C LEU A 13 -6.09 -28.17 -38.23
N ALA A 14 -4.99 -28.68 -37.65
CA ALA A 14 -4.56 -28.35 -36.30
C ALA A 14 -4.15 -26.88 -36.13
N GLU A 15 -3.55 -26.29 -37.15
CA GLU A 15 -3.10 -24.88 -37.13
C GLU A 15 -4.28 -23.92 -37.18
N HIS A 16 -5.32 -24.25 -37.96
CA HIS A 16 -6.58 -23.49 -37.96
C HIS A 16 -7.32 -23.59 -36.61
N LEU A 17 -7.34 -24.78 -36.01
CA LEU A 17 -7.97 -24.99 -34.70
C LEU A 17 -7.23 -24.24 -33.59
N MET A 18 -5.90 -24.22 -33.60
CA MET A 18 -5.11 -23.46 -32.62
C MET A 18 -5.29 -21.96 -32.76
N ASN A 19 -5.32 -21.43 -33.98
CA ASN A 19 -5.56 -20.01 -34.22
C ASN A 19 -6.97 -19.60 -33.77
N GLY A 20 -7.98 -20.44 -34.02
CA GLY A 20 -9.35 -20.21 -33.52
C GLY A 20 -9.43 -20.20 -32.00
N LEU A 21 -8.77 -21.16 -31.33
CA LEU A 21 -8.72 -21.22 -29.87
C LEU A 21 -8.02 -20.00 -29.26
N PHE A 22 -6.88 -19.60 -29.84
CA PHE A 22 -6.12 -18.43 -29.39
C PHE A 22 -6.95 -17.15 -29.46
N LEU A 23 -7.62 -16.91 -30.60
CA LEU A 23 -8.48 -15.73 -30.77
C LEU A 23 -9.68 -15.73 -29.81
N THR A 24 -10.24 -16.92 -29.53
CA THR A 24 -11.34 -17.07 -28.57
C THR A 24 -10.89 -16.72 -27.15
N ILE A 25 -9.71 -17.17 -26.74
CA ILE A 25 -9.13 -16.85 -25.43
C ILE A 25 -8.84 -15.34 -25.31
N VAL A 26 -8.20 -14.75 -26.32
CA VAL A 26 -7.89 -13.31 -26.33
C VAL A 26 -9.17 -12.47 -26.27
N SER A 27 -10.20 -12.84 -27.03
CA SER A 27 -11.50 -12.17 -27.00
C SER A 27 -12.19 -12.29 -25.64
N TRP A 28 -12.15 -13.48 -25.03
CA TRP A 28 -12.74 -13.71 -23.71
C TRP A 28 -12.03 -12.92 -22.61
N VAL A 29 -10.68 -12.91 -22.60
CA VAL A 29 -9.88 -12.10 -21.66
C VAL A 29 -10.17 -10.61 -21.85
N GLY A 30 -10.25 -10.13 -23.11
CA GLY A 30 -10.62 -8.74 -23.40
C GLY A 30 -12.01 -8.36 -22.86
N GLY A 31 -13.01 -9.24 -23.01
CA GLY A 31 -14.35 -9.02 -22.49
C GLY A 31 -14.42 -8.99 -20.95
N VAL A 32 -13.65 -9.86 -20.28
CA VAL A 32 -13.57 -9.87 -18.82
C VAL A 32 -12.89 -8.61 -18.29
N VAL A 33 -11.78 -8.19 -18.89
CA VAL A 33 -11.10 -6.94 -18.53
C VAL A 33 -12.02 -5.75 -18.73
N GLN A 34 -12.77 -5.70 -19.85
CA GLN A 34 -13.68 -4.59 -20.09
C GLN A 34 -14.86 -4.57 -19.10
N ALA A 35 -15.44 -5.73 -18.78
CA ALA A 35 -16.52 -5.84 -17.79
C ALA A 35 -16.07 -5.41 -16.39
N VAL A 36 -14.82 -5.70 -16.04
CA VAL A 36 -14.21 -5.27 -14.77
C VAL A 36 -13.94 -3.76 -14.77
N LEU A 37 -13.44 -3.19 -15.88
CA LEU A 37 -13.21 -1.75 -16.01
C LEU A 37 -14.51 -0.93 -16.05
N GLN A 38 -15.61 -1.54 -16.49
CA GLN A 38 -16.95 -0.92 -16.50
C GLN A 38 -17.76 -1.15 -15.22
N PHE A 39 -17.20 -1.88 -14.25
CA PHE A 39 -17.88 -2.14 -12.99
C PHE A 39 -17.81 -0.90 -12.10
N GLU A 40 -18.87 -0.08 -12.11
CA GLU A 40 -19.00 1.09 -11.25
C GLU A 40 -19.38 0.67 -9.81
N PRO A 41 -18.56 1.01 -8.79
CA PRO A 41 -18.81 0.62 -7.39
C PRO A 41 -20.11 1.18 -6.79
N GLU A 42 -20.73 2.17 -7.43
CA GLU A 42 -21.86 2.94 -6.90
C GLU A 42 -23.18 2.14 -6.78
N THR A 43 -23.23 0.92 -7.31
CA THR A 43 -24.43 0.07 -7.28
C THR A 43 -24.54 -0.84 -6.06
N TRP A 44 -23.59 -0.79 -5.12
CA TRP A 44 -23.68 -1.59 -3.90
C TRP A 44 -24.76 -1.04 -2.96
N PRO A 45 -25.70 -1.89 -2.49
CA PRO A 45 -26.67 -1.45 -1.51
C PRO A 45 -25.94 -1.00 -0.25
N VAL A 46 -26.12 0.27 0.12
CA VAL A 46 -25.60 0.83 1.36
C VAL A 46 -26.35 0.16 2.51
N VAL A 47 -25.75 -0.87 3.09
CA VAL A 47 -26.25 -1.48 4.32
C VAL A 47 -25.93 -0.52 5.46
N HIS A 48 -26.92 0.30 5.83
CA HIS A 48 -26.87 1.13 7.03
C HIS A 48 -27.06 0.23 8.26
N GLY A 49 -25.96 -0.27 8.82
CA GLY A 49 -25.93 -0.95 10.11
C GLY A 49 -24.96 -0.24 11.05
N GLU A 50 -25.48 0.35 12.13
CA GLU A 50 -24.71 0.89 13.25
C GLU A 50 -24.04 -0.26 14.04
N SER A 51 -22.88 -0.73 13.60
CA SER A 51 -21.82 -1.30 14.47
C SER A 51 -20.72 -1.93 13.61
N ASP A 52 -19.47 -1.58 13.93
CA ASP A 52 -18.22 -2.21 13.48
C ASP A 52 -17.68 -1.84 12.07
N GLY A 53 -17.43 -0.54 11.87
CA GLY A 53 -16.80 0.00 10.64
C GLY A 53 -15.37 -0.48 10.34
N LEU A 54 -14.68 -1.15 11.26
CA LEU A 54 -13.32 -1.63 11.04
C LEU A 54 -13.26 -2.99 10.31
N LEU A 55 -14.18 -3.90 10.64
CA LEU A 55 -14.29 -5.23 10.02
C LEU A 55 -14.95 -5.14 8.64
N ASP A 56 -15.92 -4.24 8.47
CA ASP A 56 -16.63 -4.07 7.20
C ASP A 56 -15.72 -3.46 6.11
N GLY A 57 -14.79 -2.57 6.48
CA GLY A 57 -13.78 -2.03 5.56
C GLY A 57 -12.74 -3.07 5.10
N LEU A 58 -12.25 -3.89 6.03
CA LEU A 58 -11.30 -4.98 5.73
C LEU A 58 -11.94 -6.06 4.86
N LEU A 59 -13.17 -6.48 5.17
CA LEU A 59 -13.91 -7.46 4.37
C LEU A 59 -14.21 -6.94 2.96
N ARG A 60 -14.61 -5.67 2.79
CA ARG A 60 -14.85 -5.08 1.47
C ARG A 60 -13.59 -5.00 0.61
N GLN A 61 -12.42 -4.69 1.18
CA GLN A 61 -11.16 -4.65 0.42
C GLN A 61 -10.63 -6.05 0.08
N GLU A 62 -10.66 -7.00 1.00
CA GLU A 62 -10.25 -8.39 0.70
C GLU A 62 -11.17 -9.03 -0.36
N LEU A 63 -12.48 -8.74 -0.32
CA LEU A 63 -13.46 -9.17 -1.33
C LEU A 63 -13.26 -8.52 -2.70
N LEU A 64 -12.55 -7.39 -2.80
CA LEU A 64 -12.22 -6.76 -4.08
C LEU A 64 -10.96 -7.35 -4.72
N VAL A 65 -9.99 -7.80 -3.93
CA VAL A 65 -8.72 -8.36 -4.46
C VAL A 65 -8.88 -9.83 -4.86
N LEU A 66 -9.69 -10.60 -4.12
CA LEU A 66 -9.92 -12.02 -4.38
C LEU A 66 -10.47 -12.32 -5.80
N PRO A 67 -11.51 -11.62 -6.30
CA PRO A 67 -12.04 -11.83 -7.64
C PRO A 67 -11.00 -11.55 -8.71
N TYR A 68 -10.17 -10.52 -8.54
CA TYR A 68 -9.10 -10.21 -9.51
C TYR A 68 -8.04 -11.30 -9.55
N LEU A 69 -7.59 -11.79 -8.39
CA LEU A 69 -6.62 -12.90 -8.33
C LEU A 69 -7.19 -14.21 -8.89
N VAL A 70 -8.47 -14.50 -8.63
CA VAL A 70 -9.17 -15.69 -9.15
C VAL A 70 -9.38 -15.57 -10.65
N VAL A 71 -9.82 -14.40 -11.14
CA VAL A 71 -10.05 -14.14 -12.57
C VAL A 71 -8.74 -14.12 -13.35
N PHE A 72 -7.67 -13.52 -12.83
CA PHE A 72 -6.35 -13.56 -13.49
C PHE A 72 -5.72 -14.95 -13.40
N GLY A 73 -5.78 -15.60 -12.24
CA GLY A 73 -5.22 -16.94 -12.02
C GLY A 73 -5.90 -18.00 -12.87
N LEU A 74 -7.23 -18.00 -12.93
CA LEU A 74 -8.00 -18.93 -13.77
C LEU A 74 -7.99 -18.48 -15.24
N GLY A 75 -8.08 -17.18 -15.52
CA GLY A 75 -8.18 -16.65 -16.88
C GLY A 75 -6.88 -16.73 -17.68
N LEU A 76 -5.71 -16.65 -17.03
CA LEU A 76 -4.42 -16.84 -17.70
C LEU A 76 -3.81 -18.21 -17.43
N GLY A 77 -3.95 -18.74 -16.21
CA GLY A 77 -3.34 -20.01 -15.83
C GLY A 77 -3.98 -21.22 -16.49
N LEU A 78 -5.31 -21.25 -16.59
CA LEU A 78 -6.06 -22.41 -17.08
C LEU A 78 -5.95 -22.57 -18.60
N PRO A 79 -6.04 -21.50 -19.43
CA PRO A 79 -5.79 -21.61 -20.86
C PRO A 79 -4.34 -21.95 -21.18
N SER A 80 -3.38 -21.39 -20.43
CA SER A 80 -1.96 -21.74 -20.58
C SER A 80 -1.72 -23.22 -20.29
N PHE A 81 -2.33 -23.75 -19.21
CA PHE A 81 -2.28 -25.17 -18.88
C PHE A 81 -2.92 -26.06 -19.95
N VAL A 82 -4.07 -25.64 -20.49
CA VAL A 82 -4.79 -26.37 -21.55
C VAL A 82 -4.00 -26.36 -22.87
N ILE A 83 -3.42 -25.22 -23.27
CA ILE A 83 -2.56 -25.11 -24.46
C ILE A 83 -1.34 -26.04 -24.32
N LEU A 84 -0.68 -26.04 -23.16
CA LEU A 84 0.46 -26.92 -22.88
C LEU A 84 0.07 -28.41 -22.92
N ARG A 85 -1.15 -28.75 -22.50
CA ARG A 85 -1.68 -30.12 -22.55
C ARG A 85 -2.12 -30.54 -23.96
N LEU A 86 -2.68 -29.61 -24.75
CA LEU A 86 -3.14 -29.82 -26.13
C LEU A 86 -1.98 -29.88 -27.12
N MET A 87 -0.86 -29.20 -26.85
CA MET A 87 0.39 -29.32 -27.63
C MET A 87 1.05 -30.71 -27.56
N GLY A 88 0.37 -31.71 -27.00
CA GLY A 88 0.72 -33.10 -27.26
C GLY A 88 1.95 -33.59 -26.50
N LEU A 89 2.14 -33.14 -25.26
CA LEU A 89 3.02 -33.81 -24.29
C LEU A 89 2.38 -35.13 -23.81
N ARG A 90 2.05 -36.01 -24.75
CA ARG A 90 1.72 -37.41 -24.50
C ARG A 90 2.95 -38.25 -24.82
N THR A 91 3.92 -38.28 -23.89
CA THR A 91 4.77 -39.46 -23.68
C THR A 91 5.07 -39.59 -22.19
N ALA A 92 4.38 -40.52 -21.55
CA ALA A 92 4.49 -40.87 -20.15
C ALA A 92 5.84 -41.52 -19.75
N SER A 93 6.86 -41.50 -20.63
CA SER A 93 8.25 -41.84 -20.29
C SER A 93 9.10 -40.61 -19.92
N ALA A 94 8.54 -39.40 -20.02
CA ALA A 94 9.21 -38.15 -19.69
C ALA A 94 8.88 -37.63 -18.27
N LEU A 95 8.67 -38.51 -17.28
CA LEU A 95 8.52 -38.09 -15.87
C LEU A 95 9.79 -37.40 -15.32
N GLY A 96 10.93 -37.46 -16.02
CA GLY A 96 12.10 -36.61 -15.76
C GLY A 96 12.00 -35.17 -16.27
N ARG A 97 10.97 -34.81 -17.07
CA ARG A 97 10.79 -33.46 -17.65
C ARG A 97 9.58 -32.68 -17.12
N GLY A 98 8.77 -33.27 -16.23
CA GLY A 98 7.63 -32.58 -15.59
C GLY A 98 8.03 -31.27 -14.88
N GLY A 99 9.29 -31.15 -14.45
CA GLY A 99 9.84 -29.92 -13.89
C GLY A 99 9.85 -28.73 -14.86
N SER A 100 9.94 -28.94 -16.17
CA SER A 100 10.07 -27.84 -17.14
C SER A 100 8.79 -26.98 -17.23
N LEU A 101 7.61 -27.59 -17.20
CA LEU A 101 6.34 -26.86 -17.34
C LEU A 101 6.03 -26.07 -16.06
N PHE A 102 6.27 -26.68 -14.91
CA PHE A 102 6.12 -26.02 -13.62
C PHE A 102 7.09 -24.83 -13.48
N ARG A 103 8.33 -24.96 -14.01
CA ARG A 103 9.31 -23.86 -14.06
C ARG A 103 8.84 -22.70 -14.95
N SER A 104 8.28 -22.99 -16.12
CA SER A 104 7.74 -21.96 -17.01
C SER A 104 6.53 -21.24 -16.40
N PHE A 105 5.65 -21.97 -15.73
CA PHE A 105 4.51 -21.40 -15.02
C PHE A 105 4.97 -20.47 -13.88
N LEU A 106 5.93 -20.91 -13.06
CA LEU A 106 6.45 -20.11 -11.94
C LEU A 106 7.16 -18.84 -12.43
N ALA A 107 7.96 -18.94 -13.51
CA ALA A 107 8.61 -17.78 -14.12
C ALA A 107 7.60 -16.76 -14.65
N TYR A 108 6.50 -17.23 -15.25
CA TYR A 108 5.43 -16.37 -15.75
C TYR A 108 4.66 -15.68 -14.62
N LEU A 109 4.36 -16.41 -13.54
CA LEU A 109 3.71 -15.86 -12.34
C LEU A 109 4.57 -14.75 -11.69
N VAL A 110 5.88 -14.97 -11.60
CA VAL A 110 6.82 -14.00 -11.06
C VAL A 110 6.91 -12.75 -11.94
N LEU A 111 7.01 -12.91 -13.28
CA LEU A 111 6.98 -11.78 -14.21
C LEU A 111 5.66 -11.00 -14.15
N ALA A 112 4.53 -11.68 -13.99
CA ALA A 112 3.23 -11.04 -13.83
C ALA A 112 3.15 -10.22 -12.54
N LEU A 113 3.65 -10.75 -11.41
CA LEU A 113 3.70 -10.02 -10.14
C LEU A 113 4.58 -8.77 -10.21
N ILE A 114 5.71 -8.82 -10.93
CA ILE A 114 6.58 -7.65 -11.16
C ILE A 114 5.89 -6.61 -12.05
N ALA A 115 5.28 -7.04 -13.14
CA ALA A 115 4.70 -6.13 -14.14
C ALA A 115 3.45 -5.42 -13.60
N PHE A 116 2.63 -6.13 -12.81
CA PHE A 116 1.35 -5.61 -12.32
C PHE A 116 1.41 -5.04 -10.90
N GLY A 117 2.43 -5.37 -10.10
CA GLY A 117 2.61 -4.78 -8.76
C GLY A 117 2.59 -3.25 -8.78
N PRO A 118 3.42 -2.57 -9.58
CA PRO A 118 3.46 -1.11 -9.64
C PRO A 118 2.14 -0.48 -10.12
N LEU A 119 1.45 -1.12 -11.07
CA LEU A 119 0.18 -0.63 -11.63
C LEU A 119 -0.97 -0.69 -10.62
N SER A 120 -0.93 -1.66 -9.70
CA SER A 120 -1.94 -1.80 -8.65
C SER A 120 -1.82 -0.72 -7.56
N PHE A 121 -0.64 -0.09 -7.46
CA PHE A 121 -0.34 0.93 -6.44
C PHE A 121 -0.26 2.36 -6.99
N ALA A 122 -0.23 2.52 -8.33
CA ALA A 122 -0.32 3.80 -9.01
C ALA A 122 -1.80 4.23 -9.18
N ALA A 123 -2.56 4.30 -8.08
CA ALA A 123 -3.80 5.06 -8.10
C ALA A 123 -3.44 6.57 -8.05
N PRO A 124 -4.05 7.40 -8.91
CA PRO A 124 -3.67 8.81 -9.04
C PRO A 124 -3.95 9.60 -7.76
N GLU A 125 -3.04 10.53 -7.44
CA GLU A 125 -3.01 11.46 -6.31
C GLU A 125 -4.18 12.48 -6.28
N LEU A 126 -5.41 12.07 -6.55
CA LEU A 126 -6.52 13.00 -6.82
C LEU A 126 -7.31 13.47 -5.60
N GLU A 127 -6.97 13.10 -4.36
CA GLU A 127 -7.64 13.65 -3.18
C GLU A 127 -6.65 14.32 -2.20
N PRO A 128 -6.46 15.65 -2.29
CA PRO A 128 -5.52 16.39 -1.44
C PRO A 128 -5.93 16.52 0.04
N PHE A 129 -6.97 15.83 0.51
CA PHE A 129 -7.53 16.03 1.87
C PHE A 129 -7.92 14.76 2.63
N ARG A 130 -7.44 13.56 2.25
CA ARG A 130 -7.64 12.41 3.14
C ARG A 130 -6.62 12.40 4.28
N PRO A 131 -7.08 12.23 5.54
CA PRO A 131 -6.20 12.27 6.70
C PRO A 131 -5.17 11.13 6.67
N LEU A 132 -3.94 11.45 7.07
CA LEU A 132 -2.73 10.61 6.97
C LEU A 132 -2.86 9.20 7.59
N HIS A 133 -3.82 8.97 8.49
CA HIS A 133 -4.00 7.68 9.18
C HIS A 133 -4.65 6.57 8.32
N GLU A 134 -5.30 6.91 7.19
CA GLU A 134 -5.88 5.89 6.30
C GLU A 134 -4.89 5.31 5.29
N ASN A 135 -3.70 5.90 5.18
CA ASN A 135 -2.72 5.50 4.19
C ASN A 135 -1.82 4.36 4.70
N ARG A 136 -2.44 3.28 5.24
CA ARG A 136 -1.75 2.08 5.74
C ARG A 136 -0.86 1.38 4.70
N PHE A 137 -1.02 1.73 3.42
CA PHE A 137 -0.20 1.24 2.32
C PHE A 137 0.91 2.21 1.90
N ALA A 138 1.07 3.37 2.54
CA ALA A 138 2.15 4.32 2.21
C ALA A 138 3.52 3.69 2.50
N GLY A 139 3.66 2.99 3.63
CA GLY A 139 4.88 2.24 3.97
C GLY A 139 5.16 1.12 2.96
N VAL A 140 4.13 0.35 2.57
CA VAL A 140 4.25 -0.72 1.56
C VAL A 140 4.62 -0.13 0.18
N ARG A 141 4.04 1.00 -0.21
CA ARG A 141 4.35 1.71 -1.46
C ARG A 141 5.78 2.24 -1.49
N ALA A 142 6.24 2.83 -0.39
CA ALA A 142 7.62 3.32 -0.27
C ALA A 142 8.64 2.18 -0.25
N ALA A 143 8.31 1.04 0.36
CA ALA A 143 9.18 -0.12 0.46
C ALA A 143 9.21 -0.98 -0.83
N TRP A 144 8.15 -0.99 -1.63
CA TRP A 144 8.02 -1.81 -2.83
C TRP A 144 9.18 -1.71 -3.85
N PRO A 145 9.68 -0.51 -4.23
CA PRO A 145 10.79 -0.40 -5.17
C PRO A 145 12.10 -1.02 -4.65
N LEU A 146 12.24 -1.21 -3.33
CA LEU A 146 13.40 -1.88 -2.73
C LEU A 146 13.15 -3.38 -2.52
N CYS A 147 11.97 -3.75 -2.01
CA CYS A 147 11.63 -5.12 -1.66
C CYS A 147 11.28 -5.99 -2.88
N GLY A 148 10.62 -5.42 -3.90
CA GLY A 148 10.19 -6.14 -5.10
C GLY A 148 11.36 -6.74 -5.89
N PRO A 149 12.38 -5.94 -6.27
CA PRO A 149 13.57 -6.45 -6.93
C PRO A 149 14.36 -7.43 -6.04
N ALA A 150 14.47 -7.18 -4.73
CA ALA A 150 15.18 -8.07 -3.82
C ALA A 150 14.51 -9.46 -3.71
N LEU A 151 13.18 -9.51 -3.62
CA LEU A 151 12.40 -10.77 -3.67
C LEU A 151 12.61 -11.48 -5.00
N LEU A 152 12.62 -10.74 -6.11
CA LEU A 152 12.89 -11.30 -7.43
C LEU A 152 14.27 -11.95 -7.51
N PHE A 153 15.31 -11.21 -7.14
CA PHE A 153 16.68 -11.72 -7.13
C PHE A 153 16.83 -12.92 -6.20
N GLY A 154 16.17 -12.89 -5.04
CA GLY A 154 16.11 -14.02 -4.11
C GLY A 154 15.46 -15.26 -4.73
N LEU A 155 14.30 -15.11 -5.39
CA LEU A 155 13.60 -16.21 -6.06
C LEU A 155 14.40 -16.76 -7.25
N VAL A 156 15.02 -15.90 -8.05
CA VAL A 156 15.87 -16.31 -9.18
C VAL A 156 17.13 -17.02 -8.70
N ALA A 157 17.76 -16.54 -7.63
CA ALA A 157 18.92 -17.20 -7.01
C ALA A 157 18.52 -18.57 -6.42
N LEU A 158 17.39 -18.65 -5.72
CA LEU A 158 16.86 -19.90 -5.18
C LEU A 158 16.54 -20.90 -6.31
N TRP A 159 15.96 -20.42 -7.41
CA TRP A 159 15.68 -21.22 -8.60
C TRP A 159 16.96 -21.72 -9.29
N ARG A 160 17.97 -20.87 -9.45
CA ARG A 160 19.28 -21.28 -10.00
C ARG A 160 19.98 -22.26 -9.08
N ALA A 161 19.91 -22.05 -7.77
CA ALA A 161 20.44 -22.99 -6.78
C ALA A 161 19.71 -24.34 -6.86
N SER A 162 18.38 -24.36 -7.02
CA SER A 162 17.61 -25.61 -7.15
C SER A 162 17.97 -26.38 -8.43
N GLN A 163 18.23 -25.67 -9.53
CA GLN A 163 18.67 -26.26 -10.80
C GLN A 163 20.08 -26.84 -10.68
N ALA A 164 21.01 -26.08 -10.09
CA ALA A 164 22.35 -26.57 -9.80
C ALA A 164 22.30 -27.81 -8.90
N LEU A 165 21.43 -27.83 -7.89
CA LEU A 165 21.24 -28.98 -7.01
C LEU A 165 20.63 -30.20 -7.71
N SER A 166 19.70 -30.02 -8.66
CA SER A 166 19.11 -31.14 -9.39
C SER A 166 20.13 -31.80 -10.31
N ASP A 167 20.91 -31.00 -11.02
CA ASP A 167 21.90 -31.48 -11.99
C ASP A 167 23.13 -32.07 -11.29
N TRP A 168 23.42 -31.61 -10.08
CA TRP A 168 24.56 -32.01 -9.24
C TRP A 168 24.22 -33.09 -8.19
N SER A 169 23.00 -33.64 -8.24
CA SER A 169 22.50 -34.61 -7.25
C SER A 169 23.06 -36.03 -7.39
N SER A 170 23.77 -36.33 -8.50
CA SER A 170 24.41 -37.64 -8.73
C SER A 170 25.76 -37.83 -8.02
N ALA A 171 26.39 -36.74 -7.53
CA ALA A 171 27.79 -36.78 -7.09
C ALA A 171 28.03 -36.48 -5.59
N TRP A 172 27.03 -36.05 -4.81
CA TRP A 172 27.25 -35.56 -3.44
C TRP A 172 26.68 -36.47 -2.33
N SER A 173 27.42 -36.59 -1.23
CA SER A 173 27.05 -37.33 -0.03
C SER A 173 25.89 -36.64 0.73
N ARG A 174 25.05 -37.45 1.38
CA ARG A 174 23.87 -37.03 2.16
C ARG A 174 24.08 -35.81 3.10
N PRO A 175 25.22 -35.57 3.77
CA PRO A 175 25.37 -34.41 4.67
C PRO A 175 25.36 -33.05 3.95
N ALA A 176 25.83 -32.96 2.70
CA ALA A 176 25.89 -31.68 1.98
C ALA A 176 24.49 -31.08 1.71
N ARG A 177 23.47 -31.94 1.58
CA ARG A 177 22.07 -31.51 1.38
C ARG A 177 21.48 -30.83 2.62
N GLY A 178 21.90 -31.25 3.81
CA GLY A 178 21.44 -30.66 5.08
C GLY A 178 21.91 -29.23 5.25
N ILE A 179 23.20 -28.98 5.01
CA ILE A 179 23.80 -27.64 5.13
C ILE A 179 23.13 -26.64 4.18
N LEU A 180 22.84 -27.08 2.96
CA LEU A 180 22.29 -26.22 1.92
C LEU A 180 20.81 -25.91 2.15
N ALA A 181 20.04 -26.85 2.69
CA ALA A 181 18.67 -26.61 3.13
C ALA A 181 18.60 -25.60 4.29
N VAL A 182 19.52 -25.69 5.26
CA VAL A 182 19.61 -24.74 6.37
C VAL A 182 19.98 -23.34 5.88
N ALA A 183 20.96 -23.23 4.98
CA ALA A 183 21.36 -21.95 4.40
C ALA A 183 20.22 -21.28 3.61
N ALA A 184 19.46 -22.06 2.83
CA ALA A 184 18.29 -21.56 2.11
C ALA A 184 17.17 -21.10 3.06
N GLY A 185 16.93 -21.84 4.15
CA GLY A 185 15.96 -21.46 5.17
C GLY A 185 16.32 -20.15 5.88
N LEU A 186 17.60 -19.96 6.21
CA LEU A 186 18.09 -18.72 6.83
C LEU A 186 18.01 -17.53 5.88
N ALA A 187 18.37 -17.72 4.60
CA ALA A 187 18.25 -16.68 3.59
C ALA A 187 16.79 -16.26 3.37
N LEU A 188 15.87 -17.24 3.31
CA LEU A 188 14.43 -16.95 3.21
C LEU A 188 13.91 -16.23 4.46
N GLY A 189 14.33 -16.66 5.65
CA GLY A 189 13.99 -16.02 6.92
C GLY A 189 14.48 -14.58 7.00
N LEU A 190 15.66 -14.26 6.47
CA LEU A 190 16.18 -12.89 6.39
C LEU A 190 15.40 -12.04 5.37
N VAL A 191 15.15 -12.57 4.18
CA VAL A 191 14.44 -11.84 3.10
C VAL A 191 12.97 -11.58 3.45
N VAL A 192 12.31 -12.47 4.17
CA VAL A 192 10.89 -12.33 4.54
C VAL A 192 10.73 -11.73 5.94
N GLY A 193 11.53 -12.19 6.90
CA GLY A 193 11.41 -11.79 8.31
C GLY A 193 11.85 -10.36 8.59
N VAL A 194 12.90 -9.85 7.94
CA VAL A 194 13.36 -8.47 8.16
C VAL A 194 12.35 -7.44 7.65
N PRO A 195 11.80 -7.57 6.42
CA PRO A 195 10.75 -6.65 5.97
C PRO A 195 9.48 -6.75 6.81
N LEU A 196 9.06 -7.95 7.23
CA LEU A 196 7.89 -8.10 8.11
C LEU A 196 8.12 -7.48 9.50
N TRP A 197 9.35 -7.58 10.03
CA TRP A 197 9.70 -6.96 11.30
C TRP A 197 9.79 -5.44 11.18
N MET A 198 10.33 -4.90 10.09
CA MET A 198 10.39 -3.46 9.82
C MET A 198 9.04 -2.86 9.43
N ALA A 199 8.19 -3.62 8.76
CA ALA A 199 6.81 -3.22 8.43
C ALA A 199 5.87 -3.34 9.65
N ARG A 200 6.35 -3.90 10.76
CA ARG A 200 5.65 -3.81 12.03
C ARG A 200 5.78 -2.37 12.50
N GLU A 201 4.83 -1.54 12.12
CA GLU A 201 4.66 -0.23 12.75
C GLU A 201 4.64 -0.47 14.26
N PRO A 202 5.35 0.35 15.05
CA PRO A 202 5.22 0.26 16.49
C PRO A 202 3.73 0.31 16.81
N ASP A 203 3.24 -0.69 17.52
CA ASP A 203 1.85 -0.77 17.97
C ASP A 203 1.68 0.30 19.05
N VAL A 204 1.67 1.56 18.62
CA VAL A 204 1.26 2.70 19.42
C VAL A 204 -0.23 2.56 19.51
N GLN A 205 -0.66 1.80 20.51
CA GLN A 205 -2.05 1.73 20.91
C GLN A 205 -2.43 3.12 21.41
N PHE A 206 -2.88 3.97 20.49
CA PHE A 206 -3.58 5.17 20.87
C PHE A 206 -4.81 4.71 21.64
N ALA A 207 -4.97 5.20 22.88
CA ALA A 207 -6.26 5.12 23.54
C ALA A 207 -7.31 5.64 22.54
N THR A 208 -8.45 4.95 22.42
CA THR A 208 -9.51 5.30 21.45
C THR A 208 -9.99 6.74 21.60
N SER A 209 -9.68 7.40 22.73
CA SER A 209 -9.88 8.83 22.98
C SER A 209 -8.75 9.35 23.89
N PRO A 210 -7.65 9.88 23.34
CA PRO A 210 -6.54 10.36 24.15
C PRO A 210 -6.87 11.69 24.83
N ASN A 211 -6.38 11.91 26.04
CA ASN A 211 -6.50 13.22 26.68
C ASN A 211 -5.69 14.28 25.89
N LEU A 212 -6.30 15.44 25.66
CA LEU A 212 -5.68 16.55 24.94
C LEU A 212 -5.35 17.68 25.91
N ILE A 213 -4.09 18.12 25.90
CA ILE A 213 -3.61 19.25 26.70
C ILE A 213 -3.06 20.31 25.74
N LEU A 214 -3.66 21.49 25.72
CA LEU A 214 -3.21 22.63 24.93
C LEU A 214 -2.57 23.66 25.86
N ILE A 215 -1.25 23.86 25.73
CA ILE A 215 -0.50 24.85 26.52
C ILE A 215 -0.18 26.04 25.61
N LEU A 216 -0.77 27.20 25.92
CA LEU A 216 -0.47 28.46 25.24
C LEU A 216 0.35 29.34 26.18
N VAL A 217 1.52 29.77 25.74
CA VAL A 217 2.40 30.66 26.50
C VAL A 217 2.46 32.01 25.82
N ASP A 218 2.00 33.05 26.52
CA ASP A 218 2.02 34.43 26.00
C ASP A 218 3.44 35.01 26.04
N GLY A 219 3.86 35.64 24.94
CA GLY A 219 5.16 36.30 24.81
C GLY A 219 6.38 35.38 24.77
N LEU A 220 6.20 34.06 24.59
CA LEU A 220 7.33 33.13 24.44
C LEU A 220 7.89 33.19 23.02
N ASP A 221 9.12 33.68 22.89
CA ASP A 221 9.87 33.70 21.64
C ASP A 221 10.78 32.47 21.53
N ARG A 222 10.98 31.96 20.31
CA ARG A 222 11.85 30.80 20.05
C ARG A 222 13.29 31.04 20.51
N SER A 223 13.80 32.26 20.40
CA SER A 223 15.17 32.61 20.82
C SER A 223 15.38 32.52 22.34
N LEU A 224 14.31 32.46 23.12
CA LEU A 224 14.35 32.29 24.57
C LEU A 224 14.38 30.82 25.02
N LEU A 225 14.23 29.87 24.07
CA LEU A 225 14.38 28.44 24.35
C LEU A 225 15.86 28.05 24.33
N ALA A 226 16.25 27.17 25.26
CA ALA A 226 17.65 26.89 25.59
C ALA A 226 18.52 26.40 24.42
N GLN A 227 17.90 25.90 23.35
CA GLN A 227 18.63 25.45 22.15
C GLN A 227 19.18 26.61 21.30
N GLU A 228 18.72 27.86 21.49
CA GLU A 228 19.22 29.03 20.72
C GLU A 228 19.74 30.22 21.57
N GLY A 229 19.47 30.31 22.88
CA GLY A 229 19.90 31.49 23.64
C GLY A 229 19.78 31.45 25.17
N ALA A 230 20.93 31.31 25.83
CA ALA A 230 21.32 31.84 27.15
C ALA A 230 20.55 31.47 28.45
N ASN A 231 19.33 30.93 28.44
CA ASN A 231 18.63 30.50 29.66
C ASN A 231 18.17 29.04 29.58
N PRO A 232 18.68 28.13 30.43
CA PRO A 232 18.19 26.76 30.46
C PRO A 232 16.74 26.73 30.93
N THR A 233 15.90 25.99 30.20
CA THR A 233 14.50 25.73 30.53
C THR A 233 14.36 24.25 30.85
N PRO A 234 14.93 23.74 31.96
CA PRO A 234 15.24 22.31 32.12
C PRO A 234 14.01 21.39 32.06
N GLY A 235 12.83 21.87 32.44
CA GLY A 235 11.59 21.10 32.29
C GLY A 235 11.05 21.07 30.86
N LEU A 236 11.30 22.14 30.09
CA LEU A 236 10.87 22.25 28.69
C LEU A 236 11.87 21.59 27.74
N ASP A 237 13.16 21.64 28.07
CA ASP A 237 14.22 21.03 27.26
C ASP A 237 14.04 19.51 27.17
N GLY A 238 13.79 18.85 28.30
CA GLY A 238 13.47 17.41 28.32
C GLY A 238 12.14 17.09 27.63
N PHE A 239 11.14 17.97 27.73
CA PHE A 239 9.88 17.79 27.01
C PHE A 239 10.07 17.91 25.49
N ILE A 240 10.91 18.83 25.02
CA ILE A 240 11.23 19.01 23.59
C ILE A 240 11.95 17.77 23.04
N GLU A 241 12.90 17.19 23.79
CA GLU A 241 13.62 15.97 23.38
C GLU A 241 12.69 14.77 23.11
N GLU A 242 11.57 14.69 23.82
CA GLU A 242 10.55 13.63 23.67
C GLU A 242 9.41 14.01 22.71
N SER A 243 9.44 15.22 22.13
CA SER A 243 8.35 15.79 21.33
C SER A 243 8.69 15.90 19.85
N VAL A 244 7.66 16.14 19.04
CA VAL A 244 7.82 16.57 17.65
C VAL A 244 7.87 18.09 17.62
N GLU A 245 9.00 18.64 17.17
CA GLU A 245 9.19 20.08 17.04
C GLU A 245 8.83 20.58 15.63
N PHE A 246 8.16 21.74 15.55
CA PHE A 246 7.89 22.43 14.30
C PHE A 246 8.83 23.64 14.14
N GLU A 247 9.85 23.52 13.28
CA GLU A 247 10.79 24.62 12.99
C GLU A 247 10.13 25.85 12.36
N ARG A 248 9.01 25.66 11.66
CA ARG A 248 8.31 26.70 10.89
C ARG A 248 6.85 26.82 11.31
N LEU A 249 6.63 27.15 12.57
CA LEU A 249 5.31 27.45 13.11
C LEU A 249 5.08 28.97 13.15
N VAL A 250 4.17 29.48 12.32
CA VAL A 250 3.85 30.91 12.24
C VAL A 250 2.42 31.13 12.75
N VAL A 251 2.26 32.06 13.70
CA VAL A 251 0.96 32.45 14.23
C VAL A 251 0.17 33.29 13.23
N ALA A 252 -1.15 33.13 13.22
CA ALA A 252 -2.04 33.89 12.34
C ALA A 252 -2.09 35.40 12.65
N SER A 253 -1.74 35.77 13.89
CA SER A 253 -1.64 37.15 14.38
C SER A 253 -0.62 37.23 15.51
N THR A 254 0.03 38.38 15.67
CA THR A 254 0.93 38.67 16.80
C THR A 254 0.19 39.06 18.09
N GLY A 255 -1.11 39.35 18.01
CA GLY A 255 -1.93 39.63 19.20
C GLY A 255 -2.40 38.36 19.89
N ALA A 256 -2.28 38.31 21.22
CA ALA A 256 -2.62 37.13 22.03
C ALA A 256 -4.08 36.68 21.84
N LEU A 257 -5.02 37.62 21.83
CA LEU A 257 -6.45 37.31 21.69
C LEU A 257 -6.79 36.82 20.28
N GLU A 258 -6.25 37.48 19.26
CA GLU A 258 -6.43 37.14 17.85
C GLU A 258 -5.83 35.77 17.52
N SER A 259 -4.63 35.50 18.03
CA SER A 259 -3.94 34.23 17.86
C SER A 259 -4.69 33.10 18.57
N THR A 260 -5.12 33.31 19.81
CA THR A 260 -5.92 32.32 20.56
C THR A 260 -7.25 32.04 19.86
N ALA A 261 -7.93 33.09 19.37
CA ALA A 261 -9.17 32.92 18.59
C ALA A 261 -8.93 32.13 17.30
N SER A 262 -7.79 32.33 16.63
CA SER A 262 -7.40 31.58 15.44
C SER A 262 -7.15 30.11 15.76
N ILE A 263 -6.43 29.81 16.85
CA ILE A 263 -6.16 28.44 17.33
C ILE A 263 -7.47 27.73 17.67
N MET A 264 -8.35 28.39 18.41
CA MET A 264 -9.62 27.80 18.86
C MET A 264 -10.63 27.63 17.74
N THR A 265 -10.48 28.26 16.57
CA THR A 265 -11.45 28.17 15.48
C THR A 265 -10.89 27.56 14.20
N GLY A 266 -9.56 27.46 14.06
CA GLY A 266 -8.90 27.10 12.80
C GLY A 266 -9.03 28.15 11.70
N LEU A 267 -9.38 29.40 12.04
CA LEU A 267 -9.67 30.46 11.07
C LEU A 267 -8.74 31.65 11.25
N TYR A 268 -8.57 32.44 10.20
CA TYR A 268 -7.81 33.70 10.29
C TYR A 268 -8.61 34.82 10.98
N PRO A 269 -7.93 35.84 11.54
CA PRO A 269 -8.55 37.05 12.12
C PRO A 269 -9.55 37.74 11.19
N SER A 270 -9.26 37.70 9.88
CA SER A 270 -10.15 38.24 8.86
C SER A 270 -11.51 37.55 8.83
N THR A 271 -11.54 36.26 9.18
CA THR A 271 -12.68 35.37 9.03
C THR A 271 -13.46 35.22 10.34
N HIS A 272 -12.79 35.04 11.49
CA HIS A 272 -13.45 34.97 12.81
C HIS A 272 -13.75 36.35 13.42
N GLY A 273 -13.25 37.44 12.85
CA GLY A 273 -13.69 38.81 13.18
C GLY A 273 -13.00 39.45 14.39
N ILE A 274 -12.21 38.70 15.16
CA ILE A 274 -11.37 39.24 16.23
C ILE A 274 -10.06 39.73 15.62
N ARG A 275 -9.93 41.05 15.47
CA ARG A 275 -8.86 41.71 14.69
C ARG A 275 -8.01 42.69 15.52
N CYS A 276 -8.31 42.83 16.80
CA CYS A 276 -7.57 43.68 17.71
C CYS A 276 -7.66 43.12 19.14
N ALA A 277 -6.70 43.47 20.00
CA ALA A 277 -6.63 43.03 21.39
C ALA A 277 -7.80 43.52 22.27
N ARG A 278 -8.55 44.53 21.82
CA ARG A 278 -9.71 45.09 22.53
C ARG A 278 -10.92 45.19 21.59
N PRO A 279 -11.51 44.05 21.21
CA PRO A 279 -12.68 44.05 20.35
C PRO A 279 -13.87 44.66 21.10
N GLY A 280 -14.75 45.34 20.37
CA GLY A 280 -16.03 45.78 20.93
C GLY A 280 -16.93 44.60 21.28
N LEU A 281 -17.91 44.82 22.15
CA LEU A 281 -18.87 43.79 22.59
C LEU A 281 -19.58 43.06 21.43
N GLU A 282 -19.92 43.80 20.38
CA GLU A 282 -20.57 43.25 19.18
C GLU A 282 -19.66 42.25 18.44
N ALA A 283 -18.36 42.53 18.34
CA ALA A 283 -17.41 41.62 17.72
C ALA A 283 -17.21 40.34 18.56
N MET A 284 -17.22 40.47 19.89
CA MET A 284 -17.18 39.33 20.80
C MET A 284 -18.42 38.45 20.70
N ARG A 285 -19.61 39.05 20.62
CA ARG A 285 -20.87 38.30 20.44
C ARG A 285 -20.88 37.52 19.13
N ARG A 286 -20.52 38.19 18.03
CA ARG A 286 -20.41 37.53 16.73
C ARG A 286 -19.42 36.37 16.76
N PHE A 287 -18.27 36.54 17.41
CA PHE A 287 -17.30 35.45 17.56
C PHE A 287 -17.92 34.25 18.27
N ALA A 288 -18.57 34.47 19.42
CA ALA A 288 -19.21 33.43 20.21
C ALA A 288 -20.35 32.70 19.47
N GLU A 289 -21.14 33.44 18.67
CA GLU A 289 -22.26 32.88 17.91
C GLU A 289 -21.82 32.21 16.61
N SER A 290 -20.67 32.59 16.06
CA SER A 290 -20.41 32.34 14.65
C SER A 290 -20.09 30.88 14.34
N ARG A 291 -19.34 30.15 15.19
CA ARG A 291 -18.67 28.91 14.74
C ARG A 291 -18.33 27.91 15.84
N PRO A 292 -18.25 26.62 15.49
CA PRO A 292 -17.68 25.61 16.36
C PRO A 292 -16.22 25.97 16.69
N THR A 293 -15.90 25.91 17.99
CA THR A 293 -14.53 26.03 18.48
C THR A 293 -13.94 24.64 18.68
N LEU A 294 -12.61 24.52 18.81
CA LEU A 294 -11.94 23.28 19.16
C LEU A 294 -12.57 22.63 20.40
N ALA A 295 -12.82 23.42 21.46
CA ALA A 295 -13.52 22.94 22.65
C ALA A 295 -14.96 22.53 22.37
N GLY A 296 -15.69 23.25 21.51
CA GLY A 296 -17.06 22.89 21.14
C GLY A 296 -17.13 21.59 20.33
N VAL A 297 -16.19 21.37 19.41
CA VAL A 297 -16.07 20.12 18.64
C VAL A 297 -15.72 18.97 19.56
N LEU A 298 -14.68 19.11 20.40
CA LEU A 298 -14.27 18.07 21.33
C LEU A 298 -15.37 17.76 22.36
N GLY A 299 -16.07 18.76 22.88
CA GLY A 299 -17.22 18.56 23.77
C GLY A 299 -18.36 17.79 23.10
N GLY A 300 -18.60 18.03 21.80
CA GLY A 300 -19.57 17.26 21.00
C GLY A 300 -19.19 15.78 20.85
N GLU A 301 -17.90 15.47 20.85
CA GLU A 301 -17.34 14.11 20.82
C GLU A 301 -17.20 13.47 22.21
N GLY A 302 -17.71 14.11 23.27
CA GLY A 302 -17.73 13.57 24.63
C GLY A 302 -16.50 13.88 25.49
N TYR A 303 -15.66 14.83 25.09
CA TYR A 303 -14.53 15.28 25.90
C TYR A 303 -14.96 16.31 26.96
N ASP A 304 -14.50 16.12 28.20
CA ASP A 304 -14.60 17.13 29.25
C ASP A 304 -13.58 18.25 29.02
N CYS A 305 -14.07 19.39 28.52
CA CYS A 305 -13.22 20.54 28.20
C CYS A 305 -13.14 21.52 29.39
N VAL A 306 -11.93 21.72 29.91
CA VAL A 306 -11.62 22.70 30.96
C VAL A 306 -10.59 23.69 30.43
N LEU A 307 -10.83 24.99 30.61
CA LEU A 307 -9.97 26.10 30.21
C LEU A 307 -9.37 26.78 31.44
#